data_AF-A0A956ELS5-F1
#
_entry.id   AF-A0A956ELS5-F1
#
_cell.length_a   1.000
_cell.length_b   1.000
_cell.length_c   1.000
_cell.angle_alpha   90.00
_cell.angle_beta   90.00
_cell.angle_gamma   90.00
#
_symmetry.space_group_name_H-M   'P 1'
#
loop_
_entity.id
_entity.type
_entity.pdbx_description
1 polymer ?
#
loop_
_entity_poly.entity_id
_entity_poly.type
_entity_poly.pdbx_seq_one_letter_code
_entity_poly.pdbx_strand_id
1 'polypeptide(L)'
;MSWVLVLEADAGDPARKVAGLPLALRLGLDAQGAGASGVVLTAGLEAVEGAFADPRFRLPILKQPPEGADRVTIGASSVVHRTLFKAIREAGVSR
;
A
#
# COMPACT_ATOMS: atom_id res chain seq x y z
N MET A 1 14.40 9.65 -2.26
CA MET A 1 13.61 9.56 -1.01
C MET A 1 12.90 8.21 -0.97
N SER A 2 12.95 7.51 0.16
CA SER A 2 12.19 6.28 0.36
C SER A 2 10.89 6.60 1.09
N TRP A 3 9.75 6.26 0.50
CA TRP A 3 8.43 6.40 1.13
C TRP A 3 7.78 5.04 1.29
N VAL A 4 6.92 4.88 2.29
CA VAL A 4 6.19 3.63 2.56
C VAL A 4 4.68 3.85 2.46
N LEU A 5 3.98 2.85 1.97
CA LEU A 5 2.51 2.79 2.02
C LEU A 5 2.11 2.30 3.41
N VAL A 6 1.24 3.04 4.11
CA VAL A 6 0.62 2.60 5.35
C VAL A 6 -0.85 2.29 5.04
N LEU A 7 -1.23 1.03 5.20
CA LEU A 7 -2.60 0.60 5.08
C LEU A 7 -3.24 0.56 6.46
N GLU A 8 -4.33 1.30 6.60
CA GLU A 8 -5.10 1.37 7.84
C GLU A 8 -6.40 0.59 7.73
N ALA A 9 -6.82 -0.06 8.81
CA ALA A 9 -8.16 -0.59 8.91
C ALA A 9 -9.16 0.58 8.84
N ASP A 10 -10.19 0.43 8.00
CA ASP A 10 -11.29 1.37 7.85
C ASP A 10 -12.63 0.63 7.99
N ALA A 11 -13.75 1.32 7.78
CA ALA A 11 -15.09 0.72 7.96
C ALA A 11 -15.45 -0.35 6.90
N GLY A 12 -14.64 -0.53 5.87
CA GLY A 12 -14.90 -1.47 4.79
C GLY A 12 -14.15 -2.80 4.93
N ASP A 13 -14.45 -3.74 4.04
CA ASP A 13 -13.75 -5.02 3.97
C ASP A 13 -12.49 -4.90 3.08
N PRO A 14 -11.27 -4.94 3.65
CA PRO A 14 -10.03 -4.86 2.89
C PRO A 14 -9.77 -6.11 2.04
N ALA A 15 -10.37 -7.25 2.38
CA ALA A 15 -10.30 -8.50 1.62
C ALA A 15 -11.27 -8.54 0.43
N ARG A 16 -12.17 -7.55 0.33
CA ARG A 16 -13.08 -7.40 -0.79
C ARG A 16 -12.30 -7.42 -2.10
N LYS A 17 -12.70 -8.32 -2.99
CA LYS A 17 -12.07 -8.46 -4.30
C LYS A 17 -12.71 -7.51 -5.30
N VAL A 18 -11.88 -6.73 -6.00
CA VAL A 18 -12.28 -5.94 -7.16
C VAL A 18 -11.44 -6.39 -8.35
N ALA A 19 -12.11 -6.83 -9.41
CA ALA A 19 -11.47 -7.48 -10.56
C ALA A 19 -10.52 -8.65 -10.16
N GLY A 20 -10.95 -9.45 -9.19
CA GLY A 20 -10.25 -10.67 -8.76
C GLY A 20 -9.16 -10.49 -7.70
N LEU A 21 -8.82 -9.26 -7.30
CA LEU A 21 -7.77 -9.00 -6.29
C LEU A 21 -8.33 -8.26 -5.06
N PRO A 22 -7.88 -8.61 -3.84
CA PRO A 22 -8.15 -7.80 -2.65
C PRO A 22 -7.72 -6.35 -2.85
N LEU A 23 -8.52 -5.40 -2.37
CA LEU A 23 -8.22 -3.97 -2.50
C LEU A 23 -6.88 -3.61 -1.86
N ALA A 24 -6.59 -4.14 -0.67
CA ALA A 24 -5.30 -3.95 0.01
C ALA A 24 -4.10 -4.39 -0.85
N LEU A 25 -4.19 -5.56 -1.50
CA LEU A 25 -3.14 -6.05 -2.39
C LEU A 25 -2.98 -5.15 -3.63
N ARG A 26 -4.09 -4.65 -4.18
CA ARG A 26 -4.04 -3.76 -5.33
C ARG A 26 -3.34 -2.44 -5.01
N LEU A 27 -3.66 -1.85 -3.86
CA LEU A 27 -2.97 -0.65 -3.35
C LEU A 27 -1.47 -0.92 -3.20
N GLY A 28 -1.08 -2.08 -2.67
CA GLY A 28 0.33 -2.48 -2.55
C GLY A 28 1.05 -2.62 -3.89
N LEU A 29 0.40 -3.25 -4.88
CA LEU A 29 0.97 -3.40 -6.24
C LEU A 29 1.12 -2.04 -6.94
N ASP A 30 0.15 -1.15 -6.79
CA ASP A 30 0.22 0.19 -7.37
C ASP A 30 1.33 1.03 -6.69
N ALA A 31 1.47 0.93 -5.37
CA ALA A 31 2.56 1.55 -4.62
C ALA A 31 3.95 1.01 -5.04
N GLN A 32 4.07 -0.29 -5.27
CA GLN A 32 5.28 -0.91 -5.84
C GLN A 32 5.62 -0.33 -7.21
N GLY A 33 4.65 -0.21 -8.11
CA GLY A 33 4.86 0.41 -9.42
C GLY A 33 5.30 1.88 -9.35
N ALA A 34 4.96 2.56 -8.25
CA ALA A 34 5.34 3.94 -7.98
C ALA A 34 6.65 4.10 -7.17
N GLY A 35 7.30 3.00 -6.80
CA GLY A 35 8.60 3.02 -6.11
C GLY A 35 8.51 3.17 -4.59
N ALA A 36 7.41 2.75 -3.96
CA ALA A 36 7.38 2.59 -2.52
C ALA A 36 8.47 1.60 -2.06
N SER A 37 9.07 1.83 -0.89
CA SER A 37 10.10 0.96 -0.33
C SER A 37 9.54 -0.16 0.56
N GLY A 38 8.26 -0.12 0.90
CA GLY A 38 7.60 -1.09 1.77
C GLY A 38 6.13 -0.79 1.98
N VAL A 39 5.41 -1.76 2.55
CA VAL A 39 4.02 -1.61 3.00
C VAL A 39 3.96 -1.90 4.49
N VAL A 40 3.25 -1.07 5.25
CA VAL A 40 2.94 -1.28 6.66
C VAL A 40 1.45 -1.60 6.76
N LEU A 41 1.13 -2.69 7.45
CA LEU A 41 -0.25 -3.05 7.79
C LEU A 41 -0.49 -2.68 9.25
N THR A 42 -1.48 -1.86 9.54
CA THR A 42 -1.88 -1.61 10.94
C THR A 42 -2.63 -2.80 11.52
N ALA A 43 -2.84 -2.78 12.84
CA ALA A 43 -3.71 -3.73 13.52
C ALA A 43 -5.10 -3.78 12.85
N GLY A 44 -5.71 -4.98 12.79
CA GLY A 44 -7.01 -5.21 12.16
C GLY A 44 -6.97 -5.58 10.68
N LEU A 45 -5.77 -5.76 10.10
CA LEU A 45 -5.56 -6.15 8.69
C LEU A 45 -5.04 -7.59 8.53
N GLU A 46 -5.16 -8.42 9.57
CA GLU A 46 -4.68 -9.80 9.58
C GLU A 46 -5.32 -10.63 8.45
N ALA A 47 -6.58 -10.35 8.12
CA ALA A 47 -7.33 -11.02 7.06
C ALA A 47 -6.72 -10.83 5.64
N VAL A 48 -5.92 -9.78 5.43
CA VAL A 48 -5.30 -9.48 4.12
C VAL A 48 -3.81 -9.71 4.08
N GLU A 49 -3.17 -10.03 5.22
CA GLU A 49 -1.73 -10.31 5.28
C GLU A 49 -1.33 -11.42 4.30
N GLY A 50 -2.11 -12.51 4.25
CA GLY A 50 -1.89 -13.61 3.31
C GLY A 50 -2.01 -13.22 1.83
N ALA A 51 -2.72 -12.14 1.49
CA ALA A 51 -2.81 -11.67 0.11
C ALA A 51 -1.48 -11.12 -0.41
N PHE A 52 -0.59 -10.64 0.47
CA PHE A 52 0.74 -10.13 0.10
C PHE A 52 1.76 -11.23 -0.22
N ALA A 53 1.39 -12.51 -0.07
CA ALA A 53 2.15 -13.62 -0.63
C ALA A 53 1.99 -13.76 -2.16
N ASP A 54 1.23 -12.87 -2.82
CA ASP A 54 1.07 -12.86 -4.27
C ASP A 54 2.43 -12.80 -4.99
N PRO A 55 2.71 -13.69 -5.97
CA PRO A 55 3.97 -13.73 -6.69
C PRO A 55 4.33 -12.48 -7.49
N ARG A 56 3.46 -11.48 -7.61
CA ARG A 56 3.76 -10.19 -8.27
C ARG A 56 4.18 -9.12 -7.27
N PHE A 57 3.87 -9.32 -5.99
CA PHE A 57 4.27 -8.44 -4.90
C PHE A 57 5.69 -8.79 -4.44
N ARG A 58 6.51 -7.75 -4.25
CA ARG A 58 7.96 -7.84 -3.99
C ARG A 58 8.43 -6.91 -2.89
N LEU A 59 7.61 -5.93 -2.50
CA LEU A 59 7.96 -5.04 -1.41
C LEU A 59 7.94 -5.80 -0.08
N PRO A 60 8.81 -5.43 0.88
CA PRO A 60 8.71 -5.96 2.22
C PRO A 60 7.44 -5.45 2.91
N ILE A 61 6.77 -6.35 3.65
CA ILE A 61 5.79 -5.97 4.66
C ILE A 61 6.54 -5.61 5.94
N LEU A 62 6.39 -4.37 6.39
CA LEU A 62 7.10 -3.81 7.53
C LEU A 62 6.16 -3.73 8.74
N LYS A 63 6.72 -3.98 9.93
CA LYS A 63 5.97 -3.80 11.20
C LYS A 63 5.71 -2.33 11.53
N GLN A 64 6.62 -1.46 11.12
CA GLN A 64 6.52 -0.02 11.34
C GLN A 64 7.23 0.73 10.20
N PRO A 65 6.83 1.98 9.91
CA PRO A 65 7.55 2.83 8.98
C PRO A 65 9.00 3.04 9.43
N PRO A 66 9.99 2.97 8.53
CA PRO A 66 11.37 3.34 8.84
C PRO A 66 11.47 4.79 9.33
N GLU A 67 12.45 5.07 10.19
CA GLU A 67 12.70 6.43 10.67
C GLU A 67 13.06 7.35 9.50
N GLY A 68 12.45 8.55 9.47
CA GLY A 68 12.67 9.52 8.39
C GLY A 68 12.04 9.17 7.04
N ALA A 69 11.32 8.04 6.90
CA ALA A 69 10.61 7.71 5.67
C ALA A 69 9.29 8.49 5.57
N ASP A 70 9.02 9.03 4.38
CA ASP A 70 7.72 9.62 4.06
C ASP A 70 6.63 8.55 4.09
N ARG A 71 5.43 8.92 4.54
CA ARG A 71 4.30 8.00 4.73
C ARG A 71 3.13 8.42 3.86
N VAL A 72 2.57 7.45 3.13
CA VAL A 72 1.31 7.61 2.42
C VAL A 72 0.30 6.69 3.10
N THR A 73 -0.63 7.28 3.85
CA THR A 73 -1.64 6.54 4.60
C THR A 73 -2.94 6.44 3.82
N ILE A 74 -3.47 5.23 3.66
CA ILE A 74 -4.69 4.95 2.90
C ILE A 74 -5.48 3.87 3.63
N GLY A 75 -6.82 4.02 3.71
CA GLY A 75 -7.69 2.97 4.22
C GLY A 75 -7.63 1.71 3.33
N ALA A 76 -7.49 0.54 3.93
CA ALA A 76 -7.21 -0.70 3.22
C ALA A 76 -8.37 -1.19 2.32
N SER A 77 -9.59 -0.67 2.50
CA SER A 77 -10.72 -0.93 1.62
C SER A 77 -10.98 0.21 0.61
N SER A 78 -10.08 1.19 0.52
CA SER A 78 -10.23 2.33 -0.38
C SER A 78 -9.98 1.97 -1.84
N VAL A 79 -10.75 2.60 -2.73
CA VAL A 79 -10.46 2.65 -4.17
C VAL A 79 -9.83 4.00 -4.47
N VAL A 80 -8.57 3.98 -4.89
CA VAL A 80 -7.85 5.20 -5.28
C VAL A 80 -7.75 5.31 -6.80
N HIS A 81 -7.71 6.55 -7.29
CA HIS A 81 -7.47 6.77 -8.71
C HIS A 81 -6.06 6.30 -9.08
N ARG A 82 -5.93 5.65 -10.25
CA ARG A 82 -4.66 5.05 -10.73
C ARG A 82 -3.46 6.01 -10.79
N THR A 83 -3.72 7.31 -10.79
CA THR A 83 -2.67 8.35 -10.84
C THR A 83 -2.17 8.79 -9.49
N LEU A 84 -2.81 8.40 -8.37
CA LEU A 84 -2.44 8.85 -7.03
C LEU A 84 -0.96 8.60 -6.74
N PHE A 85 -0.53 7.34 -6.84
CA PHE A 85 0.86 6.98 -6.56
C PHE A 85 1.85 7.49 -7.61
N LYS A 86 1.40 7.66 -8.87
CA LYS A 86 2.20 8.32 -9.90
C LYS A 86 2.49 9.78 -9.53
N ALA A 87 1.49 10.50 -9.04
CA ALA A 87 1.64 11.88 -8.60
C ALA A 87 2.55 11.99 -7.37
N ILE A 88 2.45 11.06 -6.41
CA ILE A 88 3.36 10.97 -5.25
C ILE A 88 4.80 10.80 -5.71
N ARG A 89 5.04 9.88 -6.65
CA ARG A 89 6.37 9.67 -7.23
C ARG A 89 6.92 10.94 -7.89
N GLU A 90 6.10 11.63 -8.68
CA GLU A 90 6.50 12.86 -9.38
C GLU A 90 6.80 14.01 -8.40
N ALA A 91 6.02 14.13 -7.33
CA ALA A 91 6.25 15.10 -6.26
C ALA A 91 7.57 14.85 -5.51
N GLY A 92 7.95 13.58 -5.32
CA GLY A 92 9.20 13.18 -4.67
C GLY A 92 10.45 13.32 -5.54
N VAL A 93 10.31 13.46 -6.87
CA VAL A 93 11.42 13.66 -7.83
C VAL A 93 11.75 15.14 -8.03
N SER A 94 10.84 16.05 -7.65
CA SER A 94 10.98 17.49 -7.90
C SER A 94 11.66 18.27 -6.76
N ARG A 95 12.42 17.59 -5.88
CA ARG A 95 13.16 18.21 -4.76
C ARG A 95 14.65 17.93 -4.85
#